data_AF-A0A377GES3-F1
#
_entry.id   AF-A0A377GES3-F1
#
_cell.length_a   1.000
_cell.length_b   1.000
_cell.length_c   1.000
_cell.angle_alpha   90.00
_cell.angle_beta   90.00
_cell.angle_gamma   90.00
#
_symmetry.space_group_name_H-M   'P 1'
#
loop_
_entity.id
_entity.type
_entity.pdbx_description
1 polymer ?
#
loop_
_entity_poly.entity_id
_entity_poly.type
_entity_poly.pdbx_seq_one_letter_code
_entity_poly.pdbx_strand_id
1 'polypeptide(L)'
;MLIQPVQPVNVLIKIGESEYIGQLLSLSEEKLELKCEEYIEKDIEVAFFAKHFRGQAIIEEIQFARSFFTYQLTIQEIQFQPGLLINTRL
;
A
#
# COMPACT_ATOMS: atom_id res chain seq x y z
N MET A 1 -1.16 -14.22 4.91
CA MET A 1 -0.52 -13.57 6.09
C MET A 1 -0.93 -12.11 6.12
N LEU A 2 -1.35 -11.55 7.27
CA LEU A 2 -1.77 -10.15 7.39
C LEU A 2 -0.73 -9.36 8.20
N ILE A 3 -0.32 -8.21 7.69
CA ILE A 3 0.71 -7.33 8.24
C ILE A 3 0.03 -6.02 8.60
N GLN A 4 -0.03 -5.71 9.89
CA GLN A 4 -0.47 -4.42 10.40
C GLN A 4 0.73 -3.67 10.99
N PRO A 5 0.97 -2.42 10.57
CA PRO A 5 2.08 -1.64 11.08
C PRO A 5 1.89 -1.29 12.57
N VAL A 6 2.88 -1.60 13.41
CA VAL A 6 2.97 -1.12 14.81
C VAL A 6 3.45 0.33 14.90
N GLN A 7 4.04 0.85 13.83
CA GLN A 7 4.46 2.24 13.66
C GLN A 7 4.10 2.68 12.24
N PRO A 8 3.83 3.97 11.98
CA PRO A 8 3.53 4.45 10.64
C PRO A 8 4.58 4.01 9.62
N VAL A 9 4.16 3.29 8.57
CA VAL A 9 5.01 2.89 7.46
C VAL A 9 4.61 3.70 6.24
N ASN A 10 5.53 4.53 5.74
CA ASN A 10 5.31 5.24 4.49
C ASN A 10 5.46 4.27 3.31
N VAL A 11 4.54 4.38 2.36
CA VAL A 11 4.52 3.64 1.11
C VAL A 11 4.56 4.66 -0.02
N LEU A 12 5.60 4.60 -0.84
CA LEU A 12 5.71 5.39 -2.06
C LEU A 12 4.95 4.67 -3.17
N ILE A 13 4.00 5.37 -3.80
CA ILE A 13 3.23 4.90 -4.94
C ILE A 13 3.76 5.63 -6.18
N LYS A 14 4.13 4.88 -7.22
CA LYS A 14 4.60 5.43 -8.50
C LYS A 14 3.66 5.04 -9.63
N ILE A 15 3.30 6.04 -10.44
CA ILE A 15 2.47 5.91 -11.64
C ILE A 15 3.12 6.74 -12.75
N GLY A 16 3.84 6.08 -13.66
CA GLY A 16 4.67 6.78 -14.63
C GLY A 16 5.70 7.68 -13.94
N GLU A 17 5.63 8.99 -14.18
CA GLU A 17 6.48 10.01 -13.56
C GLU A 17 5.88 10.61 -12.27
N SER A 18 4.63 10.28 -11.94
CA SER A 18 3.97 10.76 -10.72
C SER A 18 4.33 9.91 -9.51
N GLU A 19 4.58 10.57 -8.38
CA GLU A 19 4.89 9.95 -7.10
C GLU A 19 3.93 10.45 -6.02
N TYR A 20 3.40 9.53 -5.22
CA TYR A 20 2.51 9.81 -4.09
C TYR A 20 3.02 9.11 -2.84
N ILE A 21 2.80 9.69 -1.67
CA ILE A 21 3.21 9.10 -0.39
C ILE A 21 1.96 8.76 0.42
N GLY A 22 1.74 7.47 0.63
CA GLY A 22 0.69 6.96 1.51
C GLY A 22 1.25 6.42 2.84
N GLN A 23 0.35 6.20 3.79
CA GLN A 23 0.62 5.46 5.01
C GLN A 23 -0.04 4.08 4.93
N LEU A 24 0.75 3.03 5.19
CA LEU A 24 0.26 1.66 5.26
C LEU A 24 -0.80 1.52 6.35
N LEU A 25 -1.91 0.87 6.02
CA LEU A 25 -2.93 0.42 6.97
C LEU A 25 -2.85 -1.10 7.17
N SER A 26 -2.80 -1.85 6.07
CA SER A 26 -2.70 -3.31 6.08
C SER A 26 -1.95 -3.81 4.84
N LEU A 27 -1.25 -4.93 4.96
CA LEU A 27 -0.59 -5.60 3.85
C LEU A 27 -0.75 -7.12 3.98
N SER A 28 -1.08 -7.79 2.88
CA SER A 28 -1.01 -9.24 2.75
C SER A 28 -0.24 -9.61 1.48
N GLU A 29 -0.30 -10.87 1.07
CA GLU A 29 0.25 -11.29 -0.22
C GLU A 29 -0.63 -10.84 -1.39
N GLU A 30 -1.92 -10.59 -1.15
CA GLU A 30 -2.93 -10.33 -2.19
C GLU A 30 -3.48 -8.90 -2.13
N LYS A 31 -3.43 -8.24 -0.97
CA LYS A 31 -4.05 -6.94 -0.74
C LYS A 31 -3.10 -5.97 -0.05
N LEU A 32 -3.15 -4.72 -0.48
CA LEU A 32 -2.49 -3.59 0.17
C LEU A 32 -3.55 -2.54 0.48
N GLU A 33 -3.66 -2.14 1.74
CA GLU A 33 -4.44 -0.98 2.15
C GLU A 33 -3.53 0.14 2.61
N LEU A 34 -3.79 1.33 2.10
CA LEU A 34 -3.08 2.55 2.47
C LEU A 34 -4.03 3.73 2.53
N LYS A 35 -3.63 4.77 3.25
CA LYS A 35 -4.27 6.08 3.20
C LYS A 35 -3.33 7.14 2.65
N CYS A 36 -3.87 8.10 1.90
CA CYS A 36 -3.12 9.17 1.24
C CYS A 36 -4.02 10.41 1.15
N GLU A 37 -3.43 11.61 1.12
CA GLU A 37 -4.18 12.87 1.02
C GLU A 37 -4.60 13.16 -0.42
N GLU A 38 -3.80 12.67 -1.36
CA GLU A 38 -3.95 12.84 -2.78
C GLU A 38 -4.94 11.83 -3.37
N TYR A 39 -5.70 12.28 -4.35
CA TYR A 39 -6.58 11.43 -5.16
C TYR A 39 -5.76 10.71 -6.24
N ILE A 40 -5.94 9.39 -6.31
CA ILE A 40 -5.34 8.50 -7.31
C ILE A 40 -6.50 7.75 -7.98
N GLU A 41 -6.49 7.66 -9.31
CA GLU A 41 -7.57 7.00 -10.06
C GLU A 41 -7.67 5.50 -9.75
N LYS A 42 -8.88 4.96 -9.90
CA LYS A 42 -9.18 3.53 -9.78
C LYS A 42 -8.81 2.80 -11.09
N ASP A 43 -8.64 1.48 -11.01
CA ASP A 43 -8.37 0.56 -12.13
C ASP A 43 -7.05 0.83 -12.86
N ILE A 44 -6.12 1.51 -12.18
CA ILE A 44 -4.76 1.73 -12.68
C ILE A 44 -3.77 0.81 -11.96
N GLU A 45 -2.76 0.37 -12.72
CA GLU A 45 -1.62 -0.34 -12.17
C GLU A 45 -0.63 0.66 -11.56
N VAL A 46 -0.15 0.35 -10.35
CA VAL A 46 0.80 1.17 -9.60
C VAL A 46 1.96 0.32 -9.11
N ALA A 47 3.15 0.91 -9.07
CA ALA A 47 4.27 0.33 -8.35
C ALA A 47 4.30 0.91 -6.93
N PHE A 48 4.47 0.05 -5.91
CA PHE A 48 4.57 0.47 -4.52
C PHE A 48 5.92 0.10 -3.91
N PHE A 49 6.44 0.96 -3.04
CA PHE A 49 7.73 0.79 -2.38
C PHE A 49 7.66 1.22 -0.92
N ALA A 50 8.14 0.36 -0.04
CA ALA A 50 8.39 0.66 1.36
C ALA A 50 9.75 0.09 1.77
N LYS A 51 10.20 0.42 2.98
CA LYS A 51 11.52 0.00 3.50
C LYS A 51 11.76 -1.52 3.39
N HIS A 52 10.70 -2.32 3.53
CA HIS A 52 10.81 -3.77 3.67
C HIS A 52 9.98 -4.56 2.65
N PHE A 53 9.30 -3.89 1.73
CA PHE A 53 8.54 -4.53 0.68
C PHE A 53 8.38 -3.62 -0.52
N ARG A 54 8.21 -4.21 -1.70
CA ARG A 54 7.87 -3.51 -2.93
C ARG A 54 7.07 -4.42 -3.84
N GLY A 55 6.35 -3.86 -4.79
CA GLY A 55 5.54 -4.66 -5.69
C GLY A 55 4.75 -3.85 -6.69
N GLN A 56 3.84 -4.54 -7.37
CA GLN A 56 2.87 -3.99 -8.30
C GLN A 56 1.46 -4.35 -7.86
N ALA A 57 0.53 -3.42 -8.02
CA ALA A 57 -0.86 -3.63 -7.64
C ALA A 57 -1.81 -2.79 -8.48
N ILE A 58 -3.09 -3.17 -8.51
CA ILE A 58 -4.17 -2.41 -9.13
C ILE A 58 -5.03 -1.78 -8.04
N ILE A 59 -5.37 -0.49 -8.17
CA ILE A 59 -6.31 0.19 -7.27
C ILE A 59 -7.73 -0.29 -7.59
N GLU A 60 -8.39 -0.98 -6.66
CA GLU A 60 -9.75 -1.49 -6.87
C GLU A 60 -10.82 -0.61 -6.20
N GLU A 61 -10.54 -0.16 -4.97
CA GLU A 61 -11.48 0.61 -4.18
C GLU A 61 -10.85 1.87 -3.62
N ILE A 62 -11.66 2.93 -3.54
CA ILE A 62 -11.30 4.24 -3.01
C ILE A 62 -12.42 4.67 -2.07
N GLN A 63 -12.06 5.05 -0.84
CA GLN A 63 -12.99 5.59 0.14
C GLN A 63 -12.47 6.93 0.64
N PHE A 64 -13.28 7.98 0.56
CA PHE A 64 -12.93 9.30 1.10
C PHE A 64 -13.58 9.51 2.47
N ALA A 65 -12.76 9.74 3.50
CA ALA A 65 -13.24 10.04 4.83
C ALA A 65 -12.26 10.93 5.58
N ARG A 66 -12.78 11.92 6.32
CA ARG A 66 -11.99 12.78 7.23
C ARG A 66 -10.76 13.41 6.56
N SER A 67 -10.91 13.86 5.32
CA SER A 67 -9.85 14.49 4.50
C SER A 67 -8.75 13.56 3.97
N PHE A 68 -8.93 12.25 4.05
CA PHE A 68 -8.01 11.26 3.47
C PHE A 68 -8.75 10.31 2.54
N PHE A 69 -8.03 9.82 1.54
CA PHE A 69 -8.45 8.69 0.71
C PHE A 69 -7.82 7.41 1.27
N THR A 70 -8.65 6.41 1.54
CA THR A 70 -8.22 5.04 1.79
C THR A 70 -8.34 4.26 0.49
N TYR A 71 -7.26 3.57 0.13
CA TYR A 71 -7.17 2.77 -1.08
C TYR A 71 -7.06 1.30 -0.69
N GLN A 72 -7.82 0.46 -1.39
CA GLN A 72 -7.62 -0.99 -1.39
C GLN A 72 -7.06 -1.39 -2.75
N LEU A 73 -5.88 -2.00 -2.73
CA LEU A 73 -5.17 -2.44 -3.92
C LEU A 73 -5.09 -3.97 -3.96
N THR A 74 -5.24 -4.55 -5.15
CA THR A 74 -4.92 -5.96 -5.41
C THR A 74 -3.49 -6.08 -5.87
N ILE A 75 -2.70 -6.80 -5.11
CA ILE A 75 -1.29 -7.08 -5.40
C ILE A 75 -1.21 -8.09 -6.53
N GLN A 76 -0.48 -7.72 -7.59
CA GLN A 76 -0.11 -8.62 -8.67
C GLN A 76 1.22 -9.32 -8.35
N GLU A 77 2.18 -8.56 -7.81
CA GLU A 77 3.49 -9.07 -7.43
C GLU A 77 3.98 -8.35 -6.16
N ILE A 78 4.62 -9.09 -5.25
CA ILE A 78 5.26 -8.52 -4.07
C ILE A 78 6.57 -9.22 -3.74
N GLN A 79 7.58 -8.41 -3.37
CA GLN A 79 8.87 -8.86 -2.88
C GLN A 79 9.09 -8.28 -1.49
N PHE A 80 9.36 -9.16 -0.52
CA PHE A 80 9.74 -8.78 0.84
C PHE A 80 11.26 -8.68 0.96
N GLN A 81 11.74 -7.66 1.66
CA GLN A 81 13.14 -7.51 2.04
C GLN A 81 13.34 -7.96 3.49
N PRO A 82 14.52 -8.48 3.85
CA PRO A 82 14.85 -8.83 5.23
C PRO A 82 14.62 -7.67 6.21
N GLY A 83 14.19 -8.00 7.43
CA GLY A 83 14.05 -7.02 8.52
C GLY A 83 12.64 -6.45 8.73
N LEU A 84 11.61 -6.94 8.03
CA LEU A 84 10.22 -6.62 8.38
C LEU A 84 9.89 -7.27 9.74
N LEU A 85 9.65 -6.46 10.77
CA LEU A 85 9.06 -6.95 12.02
C LEU A 85 7.56 -7.13 11.80
N ILE A 86 7.15 -8.37 11.58
CA ILE A 86 5.79 -8.72 11.19
C ILE A 86 5.05 -9.23 12.42
N ASN A 87 3.89 -8.63 12.74
CA ASN A 87 3.00 -9.17 13.75
C ASN A 87 2.21 -10.32 13.12
N THR A 88 2.79 -11.52 13.09
CA THR A 88 2.12 -12.75 12.66
C THR A 88 1.16 -13.20 13.75
N ARG A 89 -0.01 -12.55 13.85
CA ARG A 89 -1.13 -13.15 14.58
C ARG A 89 -1.65 -14.31 13.73
N LEU A 90 -1.17 -15.51 14.06
CA LEU A 90 -1.75 -16.80 13.67
C LEU A 90 -3.07 -17.01 14.40
#